data_AF-A0A1Q7HH65-F1
#
_entry.id   AF-A0A1Q7HH65-F1
#
_cell.length_a   1.000
_cell.length_b   1.000
_cell.length_c   1.000
_cell.angle_alpha   90.00
_cell.angle_beta   90.00
_cell.angle_gamma   90.00
#
_symmetry.space_group_name_H-M   'P 1'
#
loop_
_entity.id
_entity.type
_entity.pdbx_description
1 polymer ?
#
loop_
_entity_poly.entity_id
_entity_poly.type
_entity_poly.pdbx_seq_one_letter_code
_entity_poly.pdbx_strand_id
1 'polypeptide(L)'
;MEGIIAGLLRDFEDGKMTRRQLIQSLALAAAAVVPGAAAVAQTAAQNKTPIPQAFEPAPWKTVWLDHISYAVSDYRRSTAFYRDLMGWEIRNDNGTSQCTLKIGDIGGIIIRNRRDPAANTQPAASAQPAGNGQSGQPARPPITGVINHISWGVQPWDTDKVKAELEKRGLKPRPDMVGDNFKSWHVTDPDGWDLQISNQTKDSRD
;
A
#
# COMPACT_ATOMS: atom_id res chain seq x y z
N MET A 1 46.24 -5.56 0.31
CA MET A 1 44.85 -5.07 0.15
C MET A 1 44.07 -5.95 -0.82
N GLU A 2 44.66 -6.35 -1.95
CA GLU A 2 44.02 -7.21 -2.97
C GLU A 2 43.49 -8.54 -2.43
N GLY A 3 44.21 -9.24 -1.55
CA GLY A 3 43.75 -10.51 -0.97
C GLY A 3 42.50 -10.38 -0.07
N ILE A 4 42.30 -9.22 0.56
CA ILE A 4 41.11 -8.95 1.40
C ILE A 4 39.90 -8.67 0.51
N ILE A 5 40.08 -7.88 -0.55
CA ILE A 5 39.02 -7.57 -1.51
C ILE A 5 38.59 -8.82 -2.27
N ALA A 6 39.55 -9.66 -2.67
CA ALA A 6 39.27 -10.94 -3.33
C ALA A 6 38.49 -11.92 -2.43
N GLY A 7 38.78 -11.95 -1.13
CA GLY A 7 38.01 -12.73 -0.15
C GLY A 7 36.57 -12.22 0.00
N LEU A 8 36.40 -10.90 0.14
CA LEU A 8 35.08 -10.27 0.23
C LEU A 8 34.23 -10.50 -1.04
N LEU A 9 34.84 -10.44 -2.22
CA LEU A 9 34.15 -10.75 -3.47
C LEU A 9 33.72 -12.21 -3.54
N ARG A 10 34.59 -13.15 -3.14
CA ARG A 10 34.25 -14.58 -3.10
C ARG A 10 33.11 -14.87 -2.12
N ASP A 11 33.11 -14.26 -0.94
CA ASP A 11 32.02 -14.45 0.04
C ASP A 11 30.69 -13.84 -0.44
N PHE A 12 30.74 -12.78 -1.25
CA PHE A 12 29.56 -12.24 -1.92
C PHE A 12 29.05 -13.15 -3.04
N GLU A 13 29.95 -13.64 -3.90
CA GLU A 13 29.62 -14.57 -5.00
C GLU A 13 29.08 -15.92 -4.48
N ASP A 14 29.60 -16.40 -3.35
CA ASP A 14 29.13 -17.60 -2.64
C ASP A 14 27.82 -17.36 -1.85
N GLY A 15 27.28 -16.13 -1.83
CA GLY A 15 26.06 -15.78 -1.09
C GLY A 15 26.21 -15.74 0.43
N LYS A 16 27.43 -15.86 0.97
CA LYS A 16 27.74 -15.72 2.41
C LYS A 16 27.68 -14.27 2.87
N MET A 17 27.66 -13.33 1.94
CA MET A 17 27.59 -11.91 2.19
C MET A 17 26.58 -11.22 1.26
N THR A 18 25.79 -10.30 1.80
CA THR A 18 24.88 -9.47 1.02
C THR A 18 25.62 -8.34 0.31
N ARG A 19 25.05 -7.79 -0.77
CA ARG A 19 25.60 -6.61 -1.46
C ARG A 19 25.87 -5.43 -0.52
N ARG A 20 25.02 -5.25 0.50
CA ARG A 20 25.17 -4.20 1.52
C ARG A 20 26.40 -4.43 2.38
N GLN A 21 26.60 -5.66 2.86
CA GLN A 21 27.77 -6.02 3.67
C GLN A 21 29.06 -5.92 2.85
N LEU A 22 29.04 -6.28 1.56
CA LEU A 22 30.19 -6.08 0.67
C LEU A 22 30.57 -4.59 0.58
N ILE A 23 29.59 -3.73 0.31
CA ILE A 23 29.80 -2.27 0.22
C ILE A 23 30.32 -1.70 1.54
N GLN A 24 29.79 -2.14 2.68
CA GLN A 24 30.23 -1.69 4.00
C GLN A 24 31.67 -2.13 4.31
N SER A 25 32.02 -3.38 4.02
CA SER A 25 33.36 -3.92 4.24
C SER A 25 34.40 -3.24 3.34
N LEU A 26 34.06 -2.96 2.08
CA LEU A 26 34.92 -2.20 1.17
C LEU A 26 35.05 -0.73 1.59
N ALA A 27 33.97 -0.10 2.06
CA ALA A 27 34.01 1.26 2.59
C ALA A 27 34.88 1.38 3.84
N LEU A 28 34.81 0.41 4.76
CA LEU A 28 35.71 0.34 5.92
C LEU A 28 37.17 0.13 5.51
N ALA A 29 37.43 -0.76 4.54
CA ALA A 29 38.78 -1.00 4.03
C ALA A 29 39.38 0.26 3.38
N ALA A 30 38.57 1.04 2.64
CA ALA A 30 38.98 2.31 2.05
C ALA A 30 39.21 3.41 3.11
N ALA A 31 38.44 3.40 4.20
CA ALA A 31 38.58 4.35 5.30
C ALA A 31 39.89 4.18 6.10
N ALA A 32 40.52 3.01 6.06
CA ALA A 32 41.80 2.75 6.72
C ALA A 32 43.01 3.32 5.96
N VAL A 33 42.85 3.73 4.70
CA VAL A 33 43.94 4.18 3.82
C VAL A 33 43.99 5.71 3.67
N VAL A 34 42.87 6.38 3.92
CA VAL A 34 42.74 7.84 3.78
C VAL A 34 42.21 8.42 5.10
N PRO A 35 43.04 9.16 5.87
CA PRO A 35 42.58 9.88 7.05
C PRO A 35 41.40 10.79 6.68
N GLY A 36 40.24 10.57 7.30
CA GLY A 36 39.02 11.35 7.06
C GLY A 36 38.00 10.73 6.09
N ALA A 37 38.31 9.66 5.35
CA ALA A 37 37.33 9.01 4.48
C ALA A 37 36.16 8.36 5.25
N ALA A 38 36.39 7.91 6.49
CA ALA A 38 35.34 7.48 7.41
C ALA A 38 34.33 8.61 7.71
N ALA A 39 34.81 9.85 7.84
CA ALA A 39 33.97 11.01 8.11
C ALA A 39 33.12 11.37 6.89
N VAL A 40 33.67 11.33 5.67
CA VAL A 40 32.91 11.61 4.43
C VAL A 40 31.83 10.55 4.18
N ALA A 41 32.12 9.27 4.44
CA ALA A 41 31.15 8.18 4.33
C ALA A 41 30.04 8.23 5.40
N GLN A 42 30.37 8.64 6.63
CA GLN A 42 29.36 8.88 7.68
C GLN A 42 28.49 10.11 7.39
N THR A 43 29.06 11.17 6.82
CA THR A 43 28.33 12.41 6.49
C THR A 43 27.28 12.17 5.41
N ALA A 44 27.58 11.33 4.40
CA ALA A 44 26.63 11.01 3.34
C ALA A 44 25.41 10.19 3.82
N ALA A 45 25.55 9.41 4.91
CA ALA A 45 24.46 8.63 5.49
C ALA A 45 23.61 9.41 6.50
N GLN A 46 24.13 10.52 7.05
CA GLN A 46 23.54 11.22 8.20
C GLN A 46 22.75 12.50 7.86
N ASN A 47 22.71 12.94 6.60
CA ASN A 47 22.05 14.19 6.21
C ASN A 47 20.50 14.11 6.09
N LYS A 48 19.83 13.18 6.79
CA LYS A 48 18.36 13.21 6.86
C LYS A 48 17.94 14.10 8.03
N THR A 49 17.43 15.30 7.73
CA THR A 49 16.75 16.14 8.72
C THR A 49 15.63 15.31 9.37
N PRO A 50 15.61 15.19 10.71
CA PRO A 50 14.54 14.47 11.40
C PRO A 50 13.18 15.06 11.05
N ILE A 51 12.17 14.21 10.93
CA ILE A 51 10.78 14.65 10.81
C ILE A 51 10.41 15.33 12.14
N PRO A 52 9.99 16.61 12.16
CA PRO A 52 9.67 17.29 13.40
C PRO A 52 8.42 16.67 14.06
N GLN A 53 8.42 16.62 15.40
CA GLN A 53 7.25 16.22 16.16
C GLN A 53 6.15 17.30 16.01
N ALA A 54 5.00 16.92 15.47
CA ALA A 54 3.87 17.83 15.32
C ALA A 54 3.08 18.03 16.63
N PHE A 55 2.96 16.98 17.44
CA PHE A 55 2.19 16.94 18.68
C PHE A 55 2.80 15.94 19.67
N GLU A 56 2.45 16.06 20.96
CA GLU A 56 2.73 15.01 21.95
C GLU A 56 2.03 13.68 21.58
N PRO A 57 2.64 12.52 21.89
CA PRO A 57 2.02 11.22 21.62
C PRO A 57 0.66 11.06 22.32
N ALA A 58 -0.37 10.66 21.57
CA ALA A 58 -1.68 10.35 22.13
C ALA A 58 -1.63 9.12 23.08
N PRO A 59 -2.54 9.02 24.08
CA PRO A 59 -2.54 7.95 25.08
C PRO A 59 -3.16 6.63 24.59
N TRP A 60 -3.29 6.42 23.28
CA TRP A 60 -3.83 5.20 22.68
C TRP A 60 -2.91 4.67 21.57
N LYS A 61 -3.09 3.39 21.22
CA LYS A 61 -2.38 2.73 20.11
C LYS A 61 -3.40 2.14 19.13
N THR A 62 -3.04 2.12 17.85
CA THR A 62 -3.78 1.39 16.82
C THR A 62 -3.67 -0.11 17.07
N VAL A 63 -4.80 -0.80 17.11
CA VAL A 63 -4.87 -2.26 17.37
C VAL A 63 -5.57 -3.04 16.27
N TRP A 64 -6.28 -2.36 15.37
CA TRP A 64 -7.12 -2.99 14.35
C TRP A 64 -7.35 -2.06 13.14
N LEU A 65 -7.43 -2.64 11.94
CA LEU A 65 -7.98 -1.97 10.77
C LEU A 65 -9.49 -2.20 10.76
N ASP A 66 -10.25 -1.25 11.30
CA ASP A 66 -11.71 -1.38 11.37
C ASP A 66 -12.34 -1.52 9.97
N HIS A 67 -12.15 -0.51 9.11
CA HIS A 67 -12.50 -0.62 7.71
C HIS A 67 -11.77 0.36 6.79
N ILE A 68 -11.67 -0.02 5.51
CA ILE A 68 -11.40 0.88 4.39
C ILE A 68 -12.73 1.34 3.79
N SER A 69 -12.77 2.58 3.34
CA SER A 69 -13.96 3.25 2.83
C SER A 69 -13.75 3.56 1.34
N TYR A 70 -14.20 2.68 0.44
CA TYR A 70 -13.84 2.71 -0.98
C TYR A 70 -15.03 3.10 -1.88
N ALA A 71 -14.86 4.20 -2.63
CA ALA A 71 -15.89 4.72 -3.53
C ALA A 71 -15.63 4.28 -4.97
N VAL A 72 -16.66 3.72 -5.60
CA VAL A 72 -16.62 3.10 -6.94
C VAL A 72 -17.81 3.54 -7.80
N SER A 73 -17.75 3.32 -9.10
CA SER A 73 -18.85 3.57 -10.03
C SER A 73 -20.00 2.55 -9.89
N ASP A 74 -19.66 1.28 -9.65
CA ASP A 74 -20.61 0.19 -9.44
C ASP A 74 -20.15 -0.73 -8.30
N TYR A 75 -20.81 -0.60 -7.15
CA TYR A 75 -20.47 -1.36 -5.95
C TYR A 75 -20.64 -2.86 -6.14
N ARG A 76 -21.59 -3.32 -6.95
CA ARG A 76 -21.82 -4.77 -7.17
C ARG A 76 -20.69 -5.36 -7.99
N ARG A 77 -20.28 -4.65 -9.05
CA ARG A 77 -19.16 -5.07 -9.91
C ARG A 77 -17.86 -5.19 -9.11
N SER A 78 -17.56 -4.19 -8.28
CA SER A 78 -16.34 -4.20 -7.47
C SER A 78 -16.42 -5.19 -6.30
N THR A 79 -17.59 -5.35 -5.67
CA THR A 79 -17.82 -6.40 -4.67
C THR A 79 -17.57 -7.80 -5.23
N ALA A 80 -18.13 -8.10 -6.41
CA ALA A 80 -17.92 -9.39 -7.05
C ALA A 80 -16.44 -9.63 -7.38
N PHE A 81 -15.77 -8.62 -7.93
CA PHE A 81 -14.34 -8.69 -8.24
C PHE A 81 -13.50 -9.06 -7.02
N TYR A 82 -13.62 -8.33 -5.90
CA TYR A 82 -12.81 -8.59 -4.72
C TYR A 82 -13.19 -9.90 -4.00
N ARG A 83 -14.47 -10.26 -3.98
CA ARG A 83 -14.91 -11.58 -3.48
C ARG A 83 -14.27 -12.72 -4.27
N ASP A 84 -14.31 -12.64 -5.60
CA ASP A 84 -13.90 -13.75 -6.48
C ASP A 84 -12.39 -13.83 -6.68
N LEU A 85 -11.70 -12.68 -6.67
CA LEU A 85 -10.24 -12.63 -6.81
C LEU A 85 -9.52 -12.82 -5.47
N MET A 86 -9.97 -12.11 -4.43
CA MET A 86 -9.25 -12.03 -3.15
C MET A 86 -9.89 -12.88 -2.05
N GLY A 87 -11.01 -13.55 -2.31
CA GLY A 87 -11.71 -14.37 -1.32
C GLY A 87 -12.34 -13.57 -0.19
N TRP A 88 -12.58 -12.27 -0.38
CA TRP A 88 -13.20 -11.44 0.67
C TRP A 88 -14.65 -11.83 0.91
N GLU A 89 -15.06 -11.89 2.16
CA GLU A 89 -16.38 -12.38 2.55
C GLU A 89 -17.38 -11.22 2.63
N ILE A 90 -18.53 -11.34 1.95
CA ILE A 90 -19.63 -10.39 2.11
C ILE A 90 -20.17 -10.48 3.54
N ARG A 91 -20.20 -9.34 4.24
CA ARG A 91 -20.77 -9.21 5.59
C ARG A 91 -22.16 -8.59 5.57
N ASN A 92 -22.35 -7.56 4.74
CA ASN A 92 -23.63 -6.88 4.61
C ASN A 92 -23.72 -6.19 3.25
N ASP A 93 -24.69 -6.57 2.43
CA ASP A 93 -25.05 -5.86 1.21
C ASP A 93 -26.37 -5.12 1.46
N ASN A 94 -26.38 -3.80 1.27
CA ASN A 94 -27.60 -3.01 1.48
C ASN A 94 -28.56 -3.06 0.27
N GLY A 95 -28.20 -3.78 -0.79
CA GLY A 95 -29.01 -3.98 -1.99
C GLY A 95 -29.18 -2.74 -2.88
N THR A 96 -28.57 -1.60 -2.53
CA THR A 96 -28.82 -0.33 -3.23
C THR A 96 -27.55 0.37 -3.68
N SER A 97 -26.55 0.47 -2.81
CA SER A 97 -25.44 1.42 -3.01
C SER A 97 -24.13 1.04 -2.33
N GLN A 98 -24.09 0.01 -1.47
CA GLN A 98 -22.86 -0.41 -0.82
C GLN A 98 -22.90 -1.84 -0.31
N CYS A 99 -21.71 -2.43 -0.21
CA CYS A 99 -21.47 -3.71 0.42
C CYS A 99 -20.28 -3.61 1.38
N THR A 100 -20.43 -4.17 2.57
CA THR A 100 -19.36 -4.38 3.54
C THR A 100 -18.78 -5.78 3.33
N LEU A 101 -17.47 -5.88 3.19
CA LEU A 101 -16.74 -7.14 3.12
C LEU A 101 -15.73 -7.25 4.26
N LYS A 102 -15.53 -8.49 4.74
CA LYS A 102 -14.41 -8.87 5.62
C LYS A 102 -13.21 -9.22 4.74
N ILE A 103 -12.07 -8.60 5.03
CA ILE A 103 -10.78 -8.88 4.41
C ILE A 103 -10.02 -9.84 5.33
N GLY A 104 -10.08 -11.15 5.04
CA GLY A 104 -9.42 -12.18 5.85
C GLY A 104 -9.55 -11.91 7.35
N ASP A 105 -8.51 -12.16 8.14
CA ASP A 105 -8.51 -11.82 9.57
C ASP A 105 -7.81 -10.47 9.87
N ILE A 106 -7.82 -9.53 8.92
CA ILE A 106 -7.08 -8.26 9.05
C ILE A 106 -7.97 -7.03 9.21
N GLY A 107 -9.19 -7.03 8.68
CA GLY A 107 -10.06 -5.85 8.74
C GLY A 107 -11.28 -5.91 7.83
N GLY A 108 -11.92 -4.75 7.66
CA GLY A 108 -13.07 -4.60 6.77
C GLY A 108 -12.83 -3.68 5.57
N ILE A 109 -13.72 -3.74 4.60
CA ILE A 109 -13.89 -2.71 3.58
C ILE A 109 -15.37 -2.47 3.32
N ILE A 110 -15.72 -1.22 3.08
CA ILE A 110 -17.04 -0.79 2.60
C ILE A 110 -16.85 -0.29 1.18
N ILE A 111 -17.29 -1.08 0.20
CA ILE A 111 -17.33 -0.71 -1.21
C ILE A 111 -18.67 -0.03 -1.45
N ARG A 112 -18.67 1.20 -1.97
CA ARG A 112 -19.89 1.99 -2.16
C ARG A 112 -19.89 2.77 -3.47
N ASN A 113 -21.07 2.95 -4.04
CA ASN A 113 -21.25 3.86 -5.16
C ASN A 113 -20.79 5.27 -4.76
N ARG A 114 -19.97 5.87 -5.61
CA ARG A 114 -19.54 7.25 -5.47
C ARG A 114 -20.78 8.13 -5.49
N ARG A 115 -21.01 8.85 -4.39
CA ARG A 115 -21.96 9.96 -4.41
C ARG A 115 -21.35 11.06 -5.25
N ASP A 116 -21.97 11.36 -6.39
CA ASP A 116 -21.63 12.57 -7.11
C ASP A 116 -21.95 13.77 -6.21
N PRO A 117 -20.99 14.69 -5.94
CA PRO A 117 -21.27 15.90 -5.19
C PRO A 117 -22.40 16.73 -5.82
N ALA A 118 -22.60 16.61 -7.14
CA ALA A 118 -23.67 17.26 -7.90
C ALA A 118 -25.04 16.57 -7.79
N ALA A 119 -25.09 15.31 -7.36
CA ALA A 119 -26.34 14.55 -7.22
C ALA A 119 -27.18 14.96 -5.99
N ASN A 120 -26.68 15.90 -5.17
CA ASN A 120 -27.45 16.56 -4.10
C ASN A 120 -28.43 17.63 -4.61
N THR A 121 -28.69 17.70 -5.92
CA THR A 121 -29.70 18.58 -6.53
C THR A 121 -31.02 17.85 -6.81
N GLN A 122 -31.43 16.91 -5.96
CA GLN A 122 -32.84 16.51 -5.94
C GLN A 122 -33.68 17.71 -5.46
N PRO A 123 -34.70 18.15 -6.22
CA PRO A 123 -35.62 19.16 -5.72
C PRO A 123 -36.31 18.57 -4.49
N ALA A 124 -36.20 19.26 -3.35
CA ALA A 124 -36.99 18.94 -2.18
C ALA A 124 -38.47 19.06 -2.56
N ALA A 125 -39.12 17.93 -2.84
CA ALA A 125 -40.55 17.89 -3.03
C ALA A 125 -41.23 18.07 -1.66
N SER A 126 -41.92 19.20 -1.54
CA SER A 126 -42.93 19.56 -0.55
C SER A 126 -42.54 19.52 0.94
N ALA A 127 -42.07 20.67 1.45
CA ALA A 127 -42.43 21.16 2.78
C ALA A 127 -42.37 22.70 2.84
N GLN A 128 -43.36 23.27 3.51
CA GLN A 128 -43.77 24.68 3.67
C GLN A 128 -42.63 25.69 4.04
N PRO A 129 -42.78 27.01 3.78
CA PRO A 129 -41.69 27.96 3.90
C PRO A 129 -41.45 28.34 5.36
N ALA A 130 -40.21 28.22 5.81
CA ALA A 130 -39.78 28.78 7.09
C ALA A 130 -38.39 29.40 6.96
N GLY A 131 -38.36 30.73 7.12
CA GLY A 131 -37.24 31.46 7.71
C GLY A 131 -36.04 31.74 6.80
N ASN A 132 -35.82 33.02 6.52
CA ASN A 132 -34.54 33.55 6.06
C ASN A 132 -33.42 33.17 7.06
N GLY A 133 -32.67 32.13 6.72
CA GLY A 133 -31.52 31.65 7.48
C GLY A 133 -30.45 31.15 6.53
N GLN A 134 -29.68 32.08 5.99
CA GLN A 134 -28.49 31.82 5.19
C GLN A 134 -27.50 30.99 6.02
N SER A 135 -27.46 29.68 5.81
CA SER A 135 -26.41 28.80 6.35
C SER A 135 -25.71 28.09 5.19
N GLY A 136 -24.92 28.88 4.45
CA GLY A 136 -23.92 28.32 3.54
C GLY A 136 -22.90 27.57 4.38
N GLN A 137 -22.97 26.24 4.37
CA GLN A 137 -21.91 25.40 4.93
C GLN A 137 -20.58 25.83 4.28
N PRO A 138 -19.53 26.11 5.07
CA PRO A 138 -18.23 26.47 4.50
C PRO A 138 -17.76 25.34 3.58
N ALA A 139 -17.30 25.71 2.39
CA ALA A 139 -16.80 24.74 1.42
C ALA A 139 -15.70 23.89 2.07
N ARG A 140 -15.86 22.57 2.02
CA ARG A 140 -14.86 21.63 2.56
C ARG A 140 -13.51 21.90 1.87
N PRO A 141 -12.40 22.03 2.62
CA PRO A 141 -11.07 22.18 2.02
C PRO A 141 -10.78 21.05 1.01
N PRO A 142 -10.07 21.34 -0.09
CA PRO A 142 -9.74 20.34 -1.09
C PRO A 142 -8.90 19.21 -0.48
N ILE A 143 -9.22 17.97 -0.80
CA ILE A 143 -8.41 16.81 -0.41
C ILE A 143 -7.23 16.71 -1.39
N THR A 144 -6.02 16.87 -0.87
CA THR A 144 -4.78 16.78 -1.68
C THR A 144 -4.01 15.48 -1.47
N GLY A 145 -4.29 14.74 -0.39
CA GLY A 145 -3.70 13.43 -0.14
C GLY A 145 -4.38 12.33 -0.97
N VAL A 146 -3.59 11.41 -1.52
CA VAL A 146 -4.07 10.28 -2.33
C VAL A 146 -3.48 8.96 -1.84
N ILE A 147 -4.29 7.90 -1.91
CA ILE A 147 -3.80 6.52 -1.79
C ILE A 147 -3.62 6.00 -3.21
N ASN A 148 -2.37 5.77 -3.62
CA ASN A 148 -2.06 5.32 -4.98
C ASN A 148 -2.48 3.86 -5.22
N HIS A 149 -2.16 2.96 -4.29
CA HIS A 149 -2.54 1.55 -4.31
C HIS A 149 -2.57 1.01 -2.88
N ILE A 150 -3.15 -0.19 -2.70
CA ILE A 150 -3.00 -1.02 -1.50
C ILE A 150 -2.46 -2.37 -1.94
N SER A 151 -1.50 -2.87 -1.16
CA SER A 151 -0.86 -4.16 -1.39
C SER A 151 -1.39 -5.19 -0.40
N TRP A 152 -1.89 -6.31 -0.91
CA TRP A 152 -2.38 -7.42 -0.10
C TRP A 152 -1.45 -8.62 -0.25
N GLY A 153 -1.11 -9.20 0.89
CA GLY A 153 -0.50 -10.52 0.95
C GLY A 153 -1.48 -11.62 0.57
N VAL A 154 -1.07 -12.57 -0.27
CA VAL A 154 -1.91 -13.74 -0.58
C VAL A 154 -1.14 -15.04 -0.40
N GLN A 155 -1.87 -16.09 -0.04
CA GLN A 155 -1.36 -17.46 0.04
C GLN A 155 -2.36 -18.45 -0.57
N PRO A 156 -1.88 -19.58 -1.12
CA PRO A 156 -0.46 -19.93 -1.32
C PRO A 156 0.21 -19.05 -2.39
N TRP A 157 1.53 -18.88 -2.31
CA TRP A 157 2.28 -18.08 -3.30
C TRP A 157 3.19 -18.93 -4.17
N ASP A 158 3.00 -18.77 -5.48
CA ASP A 158 3.89 -19.21 -6.54
C ASP A 158 3.79 -18.16 -7.64
N THR A 159 4.90 -17.48 -7.95
CA THR A 159 4.88 -16.25 -8.76
C THR A 159 4.25 -16.48 -10.13
N ASP A 160 4.55 -17.61 -10.78
CA ASP A 160 4.06 -17.94 -12.12
C ASP A 160 2.61 -18.41 -12.08
N LYS A 161 2.22 -19.19 -11.07
CA LYS A 161 0.82 -19.61 -10.91
C LYS A 161 -0.10 -18.43 -10.58
N VAL A 162 0.35 -17.50 -9.74
CA VAL A 162 -0.42 -16.28 -9.45
C VAL A 162 -0.60 -15.46 -10.73
N LYS A 163 0.46 -15.26 -11.52
CA LYS A 163 0.37 -14.58 -12.82
C LYS A 163 -0.65 -15.25 -13.74
N ALA A 164 -0.56 -16.57 -13.90
CA ALA A 164 -1.46 -17.33 -14.75
C ALA A 164 -2.92 -17.24 -14.31
N GLU A 165 -3.20 -17.27 -12.99
CA GLU A 165 -4.55 -17.11 -12.46
C GLU A 165 -5.11 -15.69 -12.70
N LEU A 166 -4.26 -14.66 -12.63
CA LEU A 166 -4.65 -13.28 -12.97
C LEU A 166 -4.96 -13.15 -14.47
N GLU A 167 -4.08 -13.66 -15.34
CA GLU A 167 -4.27 -13.64 -16.80
C GLU A 167 -5.51 -14.42 -17.25
N LYS A 168 -5.77 -15.58 -16.64
CA LYS A 168 -6.97 -16.39 -16.86
C LYS A 168 -8.28 -15.63 -16.57
N ARG A 169 -8.24 -14.64 -15.68
CA ARG A 169 -9.37 -13.76 -15.34
C ARG A 169 -9.44 -12.51 -16.23
N GLY A 170 -8.62 -12.44 -17.28
CA GLY A 170 -8.55 -11.29 -18.19
C GLY A 170 -7.83 -10.08 -17.61
N LEU A 171 -7.11 -10.24 -16.50
CA LEU A 171 -6.31 -9.17 -15.90
C LEU A 171 -4.94 -9.07 -16.59
N LYS A 172 -4.30 -7.91 -16.43
CA LYS A 172 -2.99 -7.59 -17.02
C LYS A 172 -1.96 -7.42 -15.91
N PRO A 173 -1.44 -8.51 -15.31
CA PRO A 173 -0.51 -8.41 -14.20
C PRO A 173 0.80 -7.75 -14.62
N ARG A 174 1.18 -6.67 -13.93
CA ARG A 174 2.47 -6.00 -14.08
C ARG A 174 3.40 -6.42 -12.95
N PRO A 175 4.60 -6.94 -13.23
CA PRO A 175 5.51 -7.38 -12.18
C PRO A 175 6.05 -6.18 -11.40
N ASP A 176 6.12 -6.32 -10.08
CA ASP A 176 6.91 -5.45 -9.20
C ASP A 176 7.69 -6.33 -8.22
N MET A 177 8.97 -6.55 -8.55
CA MET A 177 9.86 -7.48 -7.87
C MET A 177 11.04 -6.68 -7.32
N VAL A 178 11.09 -6.50 -6.00
CA VAL A 178 12.11 -5.66 -5.35
C VAL A 178 13.05 -6.54 -4.54
N GLY A 179 14.32 -6.56 -4.96
CA GLY A 179 15.31 -7.45 -4.36
C GLY A 179 14.93 -8.93 -4.51
N ASP A 180 15.53 -9.77 -3.66
CA ASP A 180 15.45 -11.21 -3.83
C ASP A 180 14.13 -11.79 -3.28
N ASN A 181 13.62 -11.21 -2.19
CA ASN A 181 12.53 -11.81 -1.40
C ASN A 181 11.13 -11.26 -1.71
N PHE A 182 11.00 -9.99 -2.11
CA PHE A 182 9.69 -9.40 -2.36
C PHE A 182 9.27 -9.65 -3.81
N LYS A 183 8.11 -10.30 -3.98
CA LYS A 183 7.49 -10.56 -5.27
C LYS A 183 6.04 -10.09 -5.25
N SER A 184 5.64 -9.36 -6.29
CA SER A 184 4.26 -8.88 -6.40
C SER A 184 3.82 -8.64 -7.84
N TRP A 185 2.51 -8.57 -8.01
CA TRP A 185 1.84 -8.22 -9.25
C TRP A 185 0.88 -7.07 -9.01
N HIS A 186 0.89 -6.08 -9.90
CA HIS A 186 -0.13 -5.04 -9.97
C HIS A 186 -1.18 -5.39 -11.03
N VAL A 187 -2.45 -5.21 -10.70
CA VAL A 187 -3.58 -5.31 -11.63
C VAL A 187 -4.53 -4.15 -11.43
N THR A 188 -5.31 -3.85 -12.45
CA THR A 188 -6.35 -2.82 -12.38
C THR A 188 -7.66 -3.45 -11.95
N ASP A 189 -8.32 -2.87 -10.94
CA ASP A 189 -9.65 -3.28 -10.52
C ASP A 189 -10.75 -2.76 -11.49
N PRO A 190 -12.03 -3.10 -11.28
CA PRO A 190 -13.11 -2.69 -12.19
C PRO A 190 -13.27 -1.18 -12.41
N ASP A 191 -12.78 -0.37 -11.47
CA ASP A 191 -12.88 1.09 -11.45
C ASP A 191 -11.58 1.78 -11.89
N GLY A 192 -10.57 1.02 -12.31
CA GLY A 192 -9.31 1.59 -12.77
C GLY A 192 -8.25 1.73 -11.69
N TRP A 193 -8.52 1.29 -10.45
CA TRP A 193 -7.59 1.48 -9.34
C TRP A 193 -6.50 0.41 -9.31
N ASP A 194 -5.29 0.79 -8.90
CA ASP A 194 -4.11 -0.09 -8.91
C ASP A 194 -4.12 -0.98 -7.65
N LEU A 195 -4.40 -2.27 -7.86
CA LEU A 195 -4.37 -3.30 -6.82
C LEU A 195 -3.02 -4.03 -6.89
N GLN A 196 -2.29 -4.07 -5.77
CA GLN A 196 -1.07 -4.87 -5.67
C GLN A 196 -1.33 -6.15 -4.86
N ILE A 197 -0.82 -7.27 -5.35
CA ILE A 197 -0.92 -8.59 -4.72
C ILE A 197 0.51 -9.11 -4.55
N SER A 198 0.91 -9.45 -3.33
CA SER A 198 2.31 -9.80 -2.99
C SER A 198 2.44 -11.12 -2.23
N ASN A 199 3.68 -11.63 -2.18
CA ASN A 199 4.06 -12.82 -1.43
C ASN A 199 4.26 -12.58 0.07
N GLN A 200 4.00 -11.37 0.58
CA GLN A 200 4.18 -11.07 1.99
C GLN A 200 3.00 -11.58 2.81
N THR A 201 3.29 -12.20 3.94
CA THR A 201 2.36 -12.45 5.04
C THR A 201 2.76 -11.66 6.29
N LYS A 202 1.91 -11.70 7.30
CA LYS A 202 2.25 -11.23 8.65
C LYS A 202 3.59 -11.83 9.13
N ASP A 203 3.72 -13.14 9.04
CA ASP A 203 4.91 -13.86 9.52
C ASP A 203 6.19 -13.58 8.71
N SER A 204 6.07 -13.21 7.43
CA SER A 204 7.23 -12.91 6.58
C SER A 204 7.75 -11.48 6.70
N ARG A 205 7.05 -10.62 7.44
CA ARG A 205 7.32 -9.19 7.56
C ARG A 205 7.69 -8.74 8.97
N ASP A 206 7.49 -9.62 9.95
CA ASP A 206 7.97 -9.53 11.33
C ASP A 206 9.32 -10.25 11.46
#